data_AF-A0A022QCB6-F1
#
_entry.id   AF-A0A022QCB6-F1
#
_cell.length_a   1.000
_cell.length_b   1.000
_cell.length_c   1.000
_cell.angle_alpha   90.00
_cell.angle_beta   90.00
_cell.angle_gamma   90.00
#
_symmetry.space_group_name_H-M   'P 1'
#
loop_
_entity.id
_entity.type
_entity.pdbx_description
1 polymer ?
#
loop_
_entity_poly.entity_id
_entity_poly.type
_entity_poly.pdbx_seq_one_letter_code
_entity_poly.pdbx_strand_id
1 'polypeptide(L)'
;DVEIGKEYEVVITNSSGLYRYRMGDVLKVTGFHHKSPKLQFVRRKNVLLNIDWEKTNEVDLQEAVGHAAELLRKFGTSVVDYTSYADTSTIPGHYVIYWELQASLKEDLCEKVIEQCCIAMEESLNPIYRLLRVDGSIGPLEIRVVKSGTFEELMNYAISKGGSIGQYKVPRCVSFKPIVDILDSRVLATSFSTSLPKSTRE
;
A
#
# COMPACT_ATOMS: atom_id res chain seq x y z
N ASP A 1 -21.91 13.03 20.95
CA ASP A 1 -22.48 12.54 19.68
C ASP A 1 -21.46 12.58 18.57
N VAL A 2 -21.68 11.84 17.49
CA VAL A 2 -20.85 11.85 16.27
C VAL A 2 -21.45 12.79 15.23
N GLU A 3 -20.61 13.40 14.40
CA GLU A 3 -21.00 14.45 13.45
C GLU A 3 -20.80 14.01 12.00
N ILE A 4 -21.74 14.38 11.11
CA ILE A 4 -21.64 14.10 9.68
C ILE A 4 -20.37 14.75 9.10
N GLY A 5 -19.65 14.00 8.27
CA GLY A 5 -18.42 14.44 7.62
C GLY A 5 -17.16 14.24 8.45
N LYS A 6 -17.26 13.99 9.75
CA LYS A 6 -16.11 13.72 10.63
C LYS A 6 -15.69 12.26 10.64
N GLU A 7 -14.39 12.05 10.86
CA GLU A 7 -13.76 10.74 11.02
C GLU A 7 -13.58 10.40 12.50
N TYR A 8 -13.86 9.15 12.87
CA TYR A 8 -13.75 8.65 14.23
C TYR A 8 -13.06 7.29 14.25
N GLU A 9 -12.26 7.04 15.28
CA GLU A 9 -11.73 5.71 15.54
C GLU A 9 -12.74 4.89 16.36
N VAL A 10 -12.97 3.65 15.93
CA VAL A 10 -13.93 2.76 16.60
C VAL A 10 -13.36 2.29 17.94
N VAL A 11 -14.13 2.55 18.99
CA VAL A 11 -13.88 2.06 20.35
C VAL A 11 -15.04 1.16 20.76
N ILE A 12 -14.77 -0.11 21.04
CA ILE A 12 -15.81 -1.09 21.40
C ILE A 12 -15.71 -1.52 22.86
N THR A 13 -16.87 -1.79 23.44
CA THR A 13 -17.00 -2.60 24.67
C THR A 13 -17.92 -3.77 24.34
N ASN A 14 -17.55 -5.01 24.68
CA ASN A 14 -18.36 -6.19 24.40
C ASN A 14 -18.46 -7.15 25.60
N SER A 15 -19.36 -8.13 25.51
CA SER A 15 -19.60 -9.14 26.55
C SER A 15 -18.47 -10.14 26.73
N SER A 16 -17.53 -10.22 25.79
CA SER A 16 -16.33 -11.07 25.86
C SER A 16 -15.17 -10.43 26.61
N GLY A 17 -15.38 -9.28 27.27
CA GLY A 17 -14.38 -8.64 28.13
C GLY A 17 -13.48 -7.63 27.43
N LEU A 18 -13.80 -7.19 26.20
CA LEU A 18 -13.16 -6.01 25.63
C LEU A 18 -13.80 -4.76 26.23
N TYR A 19 -13.00 -3.91 26.89
CA TYR A 19 -13.48 -2.67 27.51
C TYR A 19 -12.79 -1.47 26.89
N ARG A 20 -13.56 -0.58 26.25
CA ARG A 20 -13.04 0.61 25.55
C ARG A 20 -11.88 0.27 24.61
N TYR A 21 -11.96 -0.88 23.96
CA TYR A 21 -10.93 -1.39 23.08
C TYR A 21 -10.92 -0.62 21.76
N ARG A 22 -9.76 -0.08 21.41
CA ARG A 22 -9.53 0.64 20.16
C ARG A 22 -9.33 -0.37 19.03
N MET A 23 -10.30 -0.45 18.13
CA MET A 23 -10.26 -1.37 16.98
C MET A 23 -9.19 -0.98 15.95
N GLY A 24 -8.77 0.28 15.97
CA GLY A 24 -7.88 0.86 14.96
C GLY A 24 -8.59 1.22 13.66
N ASP A 25 -9.84 0.84 13.45
CA ASP A 25 -10.60 1.24 12.26
C ASP A 25 -11.08 2.70 12.40
N VAL A 26 -10.85 3.50 11.36
CA VAL A 26 -11.29 4.88 11.21
C VAL A 26 -12.47 4.90 10.25
N LEU A 27 -13.59 5.45 10.71
CA LEU A 27 -14.85 5.50 9.98
C LEU A 27 -15.31 6.96 9.83
N LYS A 28 -15.85 7.30 8.65
CA LYS A 28 -16.46 8.61 8.38
C LYS A 28 -17.98 8.51 8.51
N VAL A 29 -18.58 9.43 9.25
CA VAL A 29 -20.04 9.52 9.34
C VAL A 29 -20.58 10.14 8.05
N THR A 30 -21.34 9.37 7.28
CA THR A 30 -21.92 9.81 5.99
C THR A 30 -23.37 10.25 6.10
N GLY A 31 -24.02 9.96 7.23
CA GLY A 31 -25.40 10.34 7.50
C GLY A 31 -25.98 9.55 8.67
N PHE A 32 -27.30 9.56 8.79
CA PHE A 32 -28.02 8.82 9.82
C PHE A 32 -29.21 8.05 9.22
N HIS A 33 -29.51 6.89 9.80
CA HIS A 33 -30.79 6.22 9.65
C HIS A 33 -31.52 6.32 10.99
N HIS A 34 -32.52 7.22 11.06
CA HIS A 34 -33.09 7.68 12.33
C HIS A 34 -32.00 8.22 13.27
N LYS A 35 -31.77 7.55 14.41
CA LYS A 35 -30.76 7.92 15.39
C LYS A 35 -29.44 7.13 15.23
N SER A 36 -29.38 6.16 14.31
CA SER A 36 -28.19 5.33 14.10
C SER A 36 -27.28 5.93 13.02
N PRO A 37 -25.97 6.11 13.25
CA PRO A 37 -25.06 6.68 12.26
C PRO A 37 -24.83 5.69 11.11
N LYS A 38 -24.76 6.23 9.89
CA LYS A 38 -24.25 5.52 8.69
C LYS A 38 -22.75 5.80 8.58
N LEU A 39 -21.97 4.74 8.51
CA LEU A 39 -20.51 4.80 8.58
C LEU A 39 -19.92 4.30 7.26
N GLN A 40 -19.03 5.08 6.67
CA GLN A 40 -18.17 4.65 5.58
C GLN A 40 -16.82 4.25 6.17
N PHE A 41 -16.32 3.08 5.81
CA PHE A 41 -14.97 2.67 6.17
C PHE A 41 -13.95 3.57 5.46
N VAL A 42 -13.01 4.15 6.22
CA VAL A 42 -11.95 4.99 5.67
C VAL A 42 -10.63 4.23 5.63
N ARG A 43 -10.11 3.85 6.79
CA ARG A 43 -8.79 3.20 6.92
C ARG A 43 -8.65 2.46 8.24
N ARG A 44 -7.63 1.61 8.36
CA ARG A 44 -7.11 1.19 9.67
C ARG A 44 -5.94 2.10 10.04
N LYS A 45 -5.82 2.49 11.31
CA LYS A 45 -4.89 3.50 11.84
C LYS A 45 -3.41 3.06 11.82
N ASN A 46 -3.08 2.00 11.10
CA ASN A 46 -1.71 1.56 10.96
C ASN A 46 -1.02 2.45 9.92
N VAL A 47 0.10 3.07 10.32
CA VAL A 47 1.08 3.58 9.37
C VAL A 47 1.57 2.36 8.59
N LEU A 48 1.39 2.35 7.27
CA LEU A 48 1.86 1.25 6.44
C LEU A 48 3.36 1.40 6.18
N LEU A 49 3.78 2.58 5.70
CA LEU A 49 5.15 2.83 5.32
C LEU A 49 5.69 4.07 6.02
N ASN A 50 6.95 3.97 6.45
CA ASN A 50 7.74 5.02 7.06
C ASN A 50 9.23 4.69 6.92
N ILE A 51 10.02 5.61 6.37
CA ILE A 51 11.49 5.59 6.29
C ILE A 51 12.09 6.61 7.26
N ASP A 52 11.52 7.81 7.38
CA ASP A 52 11.97 8.87 8.28
C ASP A 52 10.83 9.30 9.22
N TRP A 53 10.24 10.47 8.99
CA TRP A 53 9.10 11.00 9.76
C TRP A 53 7.81 11.10 8.94
N GLU A 54 7.85 10.76 7.66
CA GLU A 54 6.66 10.66 6.83
C GLU A 54 5.77 9.49 7.27
N LYS A 55 4.48 9.62 7.01
CA LYS A 55 3.52 8.55 7.32
C LYS A 55 2.66 8.33 6.12
N THR A 56 2.85 7.20 5.46
CA THR A 56 1.97 6.76 4.37
C THR A 56 1.00 5.75 4.92
N ASN A 57 -0.29 6.07 4.82
CA ASN A 57 -1.36 5.17 5.25
C ASN A 57 -1.86 4.30 4.09
N GLU A 58 -2.76 3.36 4.38
CA GLU A 58 -3.31 2.44 3.37
C GLU A 58 -4.08 3.13 2.25
N VAL A 59 -4.80 4.20 2.55
CA VAL A 59 -5.57 4.96 1.54
C VAL A 59 -4.62 5.68 0.61
N ASP A 60 -3.63 6.40 1.13
CA ASP A 60 -2.64 7.10 0.31
C ASP A 60 -1.92 6.13 -0.64
N LEU A 61 -1.54 4.95 -0.13
CA LEU A 61 -0.88 3.93 -0.93
C LEU A 61 -1.82 3.32 -1.98
N GLN A 62 -3.07 3.05 -1.62
CA GLN A 62 -4.08 2.50 -2.52
C GLN A 62 -4.43 3.48 -3.65
N GLU A 63 -4.52 4.77 -3.35
CA GLU A 63 -4.72 5.83 -4.34
C GLU A 63 -3.50 5.95 -5.27
N ALA A 64 -2.27 5.95 -4.72
CA ALA A 64 -1.06 6.00 -5.51
C ALA A 64 -0.91 4.80 -6.46
N VAL A 65 -1.16 3.58 -5.97
CA VAL A 65 -1.20 2.37 -6.81
C VAL A 65 -2.32 2.48 -7.86
N GLY A 66 -3.49 3.00 -7.49
CA GLY A 66 -4.60 3.22 -8.40
C GLY A 66 -4.23 4.10 -9.60
N HIS A 67 -3.66 5.29 -9.35
CA HIS A 67 -3.22 6.20 -10.40
C HIS A 67 -2.13 5.60 -11.29
N ALA A 68 -1.14 4.91 -10.70
CA ALA A 68 -0.09 4.27 -11.49
C ALA A 68 -0.64 3.10 -12.32
N ALA A 69 -1.60 2.32 -11.79
CA ALA A 69 -2.25 1.23 -12.52
C ALA A 69 -3.09 1.71 -13.72
N GLU A 70 -3.55 2.96 -13.74
CA GLU A 70 -4.20 3.53 -14.93
C GLU A 70 -3.25 3.65 -16.13
N LEU A 71 -1.95 3.85 -15.88
CA LEU A 71 -0.94 3.85 -16.94
C LEU A 71 -0.81 2.46 -17.56
N LEU A 72 -0.79 1.41 -16.74
CA LEU A 72 -0.71 0.02 -17.20
C LEU A 72 -1.87 -0.37 -18.12
N ARG A 73 -3.08 0.14 -17.85
CA ARG A 73 -4.26 -0.15 -18.68
C ARG A 73 -4.07 0.27 -20.14
N LYS A 74 -3.30 1.32 -20.41
CA LYS A 74 -2.96 1.77 -21.78
C LYS A 74 -2.11 0.76 -22.54
N PHE A 75 -1.40 -0.10 -21.83
CA PHE A 75 -0.53 -1.16 -22.36
C PHE A 75 -1.19 -2.55 -22.30
N GLY A 76 -2.48 -2.63 -21.97
CA GLY A 76 -3.24 -3.89 -22.00
C GLY A 76 -2.99 -4.81 -20.81
N THR A 77 -2.46 -4.30 -19.69
CA THR A 77 -2.29 -5.08 -18.45
C THR A 77 -2.89 -4.34 -17.25
N SER A 78 -2.97 -5.02 -16.12
CA SER A 78 -3.49 -4.49 -14.85
C SER A 78 -2.80 -5.15 -13.66
N VAL A 79 -2.76 -4.44 -12.54
CA VAL A 79 -2.32 -5.00 -11.25
C VAL A 79 -3.40 -5.96 -10.74
N VAL A 80 -3.02 -7.21 -10.48
CA VAL A 80 -3.89 -8.23 -9.85
C VAL A 80 -3.95 -7.98 -8.36
N ASP A 81 -2.77 -7.90 -7.73
CA ASP A 81 -2.63 -7.56 -6.32
C ASP A 81 -1.26 -6.92 -6.06
N TYR A 82 -1.11 -6.34 -4.88
CA TYR A 82 0.13 -5.68 -4.47
C TYR A 82 0.37 -5.74 -2.95
N THR A 83 1.63 -5.67 -2.55
CA THR A 83 2.03 -5.36 -1.17
C THR A 83 3.19 -4.37 -1.21
N SER A 84 3.51 -3.79 -0.07
CA SER A 84 4.65 -2.90 0.09
C SER A 84 5.53 -3.29 1.27
N TYR A 85 6.74 -2.74 1.31
CA TYR A 85 7.53 -2.64 2.53
C TYR A 85 8.45 -1.41 2.46
N ALA A 86 8.92 -0.97 3.63
CA ALA A 86 9.93 0.07 3.75
C ALA A 86 11.31 -0.61 3.81
N ASP A 87 12.15 -0.38 2.80
CA ASP A 87 13.50 -0.90 2.75
C ASP A 87 14.46 0.09 3.43
N THR A 88 15.01 -0.34 4.56
CA THR A 88 16.01 0.42 5.33
C THR A 88 17.39 -0.22 5.26
N SER A 89 17.63 -1.12 4.30
CA SER A 89 18.93 -1.77 4.12
C SER A 89 19.95 -0.83 3.45
N THR A 90 19.47 0.17 2.71
CA THR A 90 20.26 1.23 2.08
C THR A 90 20.03 2.58 2.76
N ILE A 91 20.97 3.51 2.56
CA ILE A 91 20.86 4.90 3.04
C ILE A 91 20.97 5.84 1.82
N PRO A 92 19.93 6.64 1.51
CA PRO A 92 18.62 6.67 2.17
C PRO A 92 17.83 5.37 1.93
N GLY A 93 16.91 5.05 2.84
CA GLY A 93 15.94 3.98 2.65
C GLY A 93 14.85 4.40 1.67
N HIS A 94 14.06 3.46 1.16
CA HIS A 94 13.03 3.73 0.15
C HIS A 94 11.83 2.79 0.26
N TYR A 95 10.75 3.16 -0.42
CA TYR A 95 9.57 2.31 -0.50
C TYR A 95 9.75 1.27 -1.61
N VAL A 96 9.39 0.03 -1.31
CA VAL A 96 9.34 -1.06 -2.29
C VAL A 96 7.92 -1.57 -2.41
N ILE A 97 7.43 -1.63 -3.63
CA ILE A 97 6.07 -2.07 -3.97
C ILE A 97 6.17 -3.31 -4.85
N TYR A 98 5.59 -4.42 -4.40
CA TYR A 98 5.49 -5.64 -5.19
C TYR A 98 4.20 -5.65 -5.98
N TRP A 99 4.29 -5.86 -7.29
CA TRP A 99 3.14 -5.95 -8.20
C TRP A 99 3.07 -7.32 -8.85
N GLU A 100 1.93 -8.00 -8.70
CA GLU A 100 1.57 -9.12 -9.55
C GLU A 100 0.68 -8.60 -10.68
N LEU A 101 1.06 -8.84 -11.93
CA LEU A 101 0.34 -8.35 -13.11
C LEU A 101 -0.48 -9.46 -13.76
N GLN A 102 -1.63 -9.08 -14.33
CA GLN A 102 -2.57 -10.02 -14.96
C GLN A 102 -1.98 -10.68 -16.22
N ALA A 103 -1.21 -9.91 -16.98
CA ALA A 103 -0.49 -10.36 -18.15
C ALA A 103 0.93 -9.79 -18.12
N SER A 104 1.91 -10.62 -18.47
CA SER A 104 3.29 -10.20 -18.63
C SER A 104 3.39 -9.18 -19.76
N LEU A 105 4.00 -8.03 -19.47
CA LEU A 105 4.42 -7.09 -20.51
C LEU A 105 5.55 -7.72 -21.34
N LYS A 106 5.69 -7.32 -22.61
CA LYS A 106 6.89 -7.63 -23.38
C LYS A 106 8.11 -7.03 -22.66
N GLU A 107 9.20 -7.77 -22.58
CA GLU A 107 10.42 -7.38 -21.83
C GLU A 107 10.86 -5.95 -22.14
N ASP A 108 10.94 -5.58 -23.43
CA ASP A 108 11.39 -4.24 -23.88
C ASP A 108 10.46 -3.07 -23.49
N LEU A 109 9.19 -3.35 -23.22
CA LEU A 109 8.18 -2.35 -22.82
C LEU A 109 8.01 -2.30 -21.30
N CYS A 110 8.41 -3.36 -20.59
CA CYS A 110 8.14 -3.51 -19.18
C CYS A 110 8.86 -2.42 -18.37
N GLU A 111 10.18 -2.30 -18.52
CA GLU A 111 11.00 -1.40 -17.71
C GLU A 111 10.52 0.06 -17.79
N LYS A 112 10.42 0.62 -19.00
CA LYS A 112 10.00 2.03 -19.20
C LYS A 112 8.60 2.33 -18.67
N VAL A 113 7.68 1.37 -18.81
CA VAL A 113 6.30 1.56 -18.33
C VAL A 113 6.24 1.49 -16.81
N ILE A 114 6.98 0.56 -16.19
CA ILE A 114 7.04 0.45 -14.73
C ILE A 114 7.78 1.66 -14.13
N GLU A 115 8.84 2.17 -14.75
CA GLU A 115 9.48 3.43 -14.35
C GLU A 115 8.48 4.60 -14.32
N GLN A 116 7.65 4.74 -15.36
CA GLN A 116 6.59 5.75 -15.37
C GLN A 116 5.55 5.53 -14.27
N CYS A 117 5.27 4.27 -13.93
CA CYS A 117 4.42 3.93 -12.80
C CYS A 117 5.06 4.35 -11.47
N CYS A 118 6.37 4.11 -11.28
CA CYS A 118 7.10 4.56 -10.08
C CYS A 118 6.96 6.08 -9.89
N ILE A 119 7.16 6.85 -10.96
CA ILE A 119 7.03 8.32 -10.94
C ILE A 119 5.59 8.72 -10.60
N ALA A 120 4.59 8.12 -11.25
CA ALA A 120 3.18 8.42 -11.00
C ALA A 120 2.74 8.08 -9.56
N MET A 121 3.29 7.01 -8.98
CA MET A 121 3.10 6.69 -7.58
C MET A 121 3.69 7.77 -6.68
N GLU A 122 4.96 8.15 -6.87
CA GLU A 122 5.60 9.20 -6.05
C GLU A 122 4.85 10.54 -6.11
N GLU A 123 4.33 10.92 -7.27
CA GLU A 123 3.53 12.14 -7.45
C GLU A 123 2.18 12.10 -6.71
N SER A 124 1.63 10.91 -6.51
CA SER A 124 0.36 10.70 -5.83
C SER A 124 0.50 10.53 -4.31
N LEU A 125 1.72 10.32 -3.82
CA LEU A 125 2.00 10.21 -2.39
C LEU A 125 1.90 11.58 -1.70
N ASN A 126 1.73 11.53 -0.38
CA ASN A 126 1.49 12.73 0.42
C ASN A 126 2.63 13.77 0.26
N PRO A 127 2.34 15.07 0.46
CA PRO A 127 3.34 16.14 0.28
C PRO A 127 4.61 15.97 1.11
N ILE A 128 4.53 15.32 2.28
CA ILE A 128 5.69 15.08 3.14
C ILE A 128 6.63 14.06 2.51
N TYR A 129 6.11 12.94 1.99
CA TYR A 129 6.92 11.96 1.25
C TYR A 129 7.66 12.65 0.09
N ARG A 130 6.95 13.47 -0.70
CA ARG A 130 7.53 14.19 -1.84
C ARG A 130 8.61 15.19 -1.41
N LEU A 131 8.41 15.89 -0.29
CA LEU A 131 9.41 16.79 0.28
C LEU A 131 10.68 16.03 0.66
N LEU A 132 10.56 14.92 1.39
CA LEU A 132 11.71 14.11 1.82
C LEU A 132 12.41 13.39 0.67
N ARG A 133 11.66 13.05 -0.39
CA ARG A 133 12.23 12.54 -1.63
C ARG A 133 13.11 13.58 -2.34
N VAL A 134 12.68 14.86 -2.34
CA VAL A 134 13.42 15.98 -2.92
C VAL A 134 14.63 16.39 -2.04
N ASP A 135 14.49 16.34 -0.71
CA ASP A 135 15.57 16.62 0.25
C ASP A 135 16.63 15.50 0.30
N GLY A 136 16.29 14.30 -0.21
CA GLY A 136 17.18 13.15 -0.27
C GLY A 136 17.15 12.27 0.99
N SER A 137 16.25 12.53 1.93
CA SER A 137 16.03 11.67 3.11
C SER A 137 15.37 10.33 2.74
N ILE A 138 14.62 10.29 1.62
CA ILE A 138 14.02 9.08 1.05
C ILE A 138 14.60 8.81 -0.35
N GLY A 139 14.98 7.56 -0.61
CA GLY A 139 15.44 7.07 -1.90
C GLY A 139 14.32 6.90 -2.94
N PRO A 140 14.65 6.61 -4.21
CA PRO A 140 13.65 6.39 -5.26
C PRO A 140 12.73 5.22 -4.92
N LEU A 141 11.41 5.42 -5.08
CA LEU A 141 10.43 4.34 -5.00
C LEU A 141 10.79 3.24 -6.01
N GLU A 142 10.72 2.00 -5.54
CA GLU A 142 11.01 0.79 -6.30
C GLU A 142 9.71 0.00 -6.53
N ILE A 143 9.45 -0.40 -7.77
CA ILE A 143 8.43 -1.40 -8.08
C ILE A 143 9.14 -2.70 -8.49
N ARG A 144 8.78 -3.79 -7.81
CA ARG A 144 9.22 -5.16 -8.11
C ARG A 144 8.05 -5.94 -8.70
N VAL A 145 8.14 -6.28 -9.99
CA VAL A 145 7.13 -7.13 -10.64
C VAL A 145 7.39 -8.57 -10.26
N VAL A 146 6.40 -9.28 -9.74
CA VAL A 146 6.50 -10.69 -9.35
C VAL A 146 5.79 -11.62 -10.32
N LYS A 147 6.14 -12.90 -10.29
CA LYS A 147 5.48 -13.96 -11.08
C LYS A 147 3.99 -14.07 -10.74
N SER A 148 3.19 -14.45 -11.73
CA SER A 148 1.79 -14.82 -11.48
C SER A 148 1.71 -16.01 -10.50
N GLY A 149 0.79 -15.94 -9.54
CA GLY A 149 0.63 -16.91 -8.46
C GLY A 149 1.49 -16.63 -7.22
N THR A 150 2.25 -15.52 -7.18
CA THR A 150 3.08 -15.18 -6.01
C THR A 150 2.21 -14.87 -4.79
N PHE A 151 1.11 -14.14 -4.96
CA PHE A 151 0.20 -13.84 -3.84
C PHE A 151 -0.62 -15.06 -3.41
N GLU A 152 -0.87 -16.03 -4.31
CA GLU A 152 -1.45 -17.32 -3.96
C GLU A 152 -0.49 -18.15 -3.09
N GLU A 153 0.82 -18.14 -3.41
CA GLU A 153 1.84 -18.78 -2.59
C GLU A 153 1.96 -18.12 -1.20
N LEU A 154 1.87 -16.80 -1.12
CA LEU A 154 1.83 -16.08 0.16
C LEU A 154 0.60 -16.45 1.01
N MET A 155 -0.55 -16.60 0.37
CA MET A 155 -1.76 -17.09 1.02
C MET A 155 -1.54 -18.52 1.56
N ASN A 156 -1.01 -19.43 0.75
CA ASN A 156 -0.68 -20.80 1.14
C ASN A 156 0.32 -20.85 2.31
N TYR A 157 1.33 -19.98 2.28
CA TYR A 157 2.26 -19.82 3.39
C TYR A 157 1.54 -19.39 4.68
N ALA A 158 0.68 -18.38 4.61
CA ALA A 158 -0.09 -17.92 5.77
C ALA A 158 -1.03 -19.00 6.33
N ILE A 159 -1.66 -19.79 5.46
CA ILE A 159 -2.50 -20.93 5.84
C ILE A 159 -1.66 -21.99 6.56
N SER A 160 -0.46 -22.30 6.06
CA SER A 160 0.46 -23.25 6.71
C SER A 160 0.87 -22.82 8.13
N LYS A 161 0.78 -21.52 8.43
CA LYS A 161 1.03 -20.94 9.76
C LYS A 161 -0.24 -20.76 10.61
N GLY A 162 -1.36 -21.36 10.20
CA GLY A 162 -2.62 -21.35 10.94
C GLY A 162 -3.60 -20.24 10.53
N GLY A 163 -3.34 -19.55 9.40
CA GLY A 163 -4.27 -18.57 8.84
C GLY A 163 -5.57 -19.21 8.32
N SER A 164 -6.68 -18.50 8.44
CA SER A 164 -7.97 -18.93 7.88
C SER A 164 -8.09 -18.53 6.40
N ILE A 165 -8.32 -19.52 5.53
CA ILE A 165 -8.47 -19.34 4.07
C ILE A 165 -9.52 -18.26 3.75
N GLY A 166 -10.71 -18.36 4.34
CA GLY A 166 -11.84 -17.48 4.01
C GLY A 166 -11.70 -16.03 4.51
N GLN A 167 -10.68 -15.74 5.33
CA GLN A 167 -10.42 -14.42 5.88
C GLN A 167 -9.10 -13.82 5.40
N TYR A 168 -8.30 -14.59 4.65
CA TYR A 168 -7.02 -14.12 4.19
C TYR A 168 -7.21 -12.97 3.20
N LYS A 169 -6.48 -11.89 3.44
CA LYS A 169 -6.28 -10.79 2.51
C LYS A 169 -4.79 -10.56 2.41
N VAL A 170 -4.32 -10.23 1.22
CA VAL A 170 -2.93 -9.80 1.03
C VAL A 170 -2.68 -8.58 1.91
N PRO A 171 -1.70 -8.63 2.83
CA PRO A 171 -1.34 -7.46 3.63
C PRO A 171 -0.80 -6.37 2.72
N ARG A 172 -1.21 -5.11 2.94
CA ARG A 172 -0.75 -3.97 2.12
C ARG A 172 0.65 -3.51 2.47
N CYS A 173 1.15 -3.87 3.64
CA CYS A 173 2.54 -3.72 4.04
C CYS A 173 3.02 -4.98 4.77
N VAL A 174 4.24 -5.42 4.48
CA VAL A 174 4.90 -6.56 5.11
C VAL A 174 6.23 -6.11 5.72
N SER A 175 6.56 -6.63 6.90
CA SER A 175 7.86 -6.43 7.54
C SER A 175 8.50 -7.74 8.01
N PHE A 176 7.78 -8.85 7.88
CA PHE A 176 8.24 -10.15 8.32
C PHE A 176 9.17 -10.77 7.28
N LYS A 177 10.44 -10.97 7.65
CA LYS A 177 11.50 -11.37 6.72
C LYS A 177 11.18 -12.61 5.86
N PRO A 178 10.63 -13.71 6.39
CA PRO A 178 10.26 -14.86 5.55
C PRO A 178 9.24 -14.54 4.44
N ILE A 179 8.33 -13.57 4.66
CA ILE A 179 7.37 -13.13 3.63
C ILE A 179 8.09 -12.32 2.55
N VAL A 180 9.01 -11.44 2.96
CA VAL A 180 9.84 -10.65 2.03
C VAL A 180 10.72 -11.59 1.20
N ASP A 181 11.35 -12.60 1.81
CA ASP A 181 12.19 -13.57 1.11
C ASP A 181 11.40 -14.37 0.05
N ILE A 182 10.13 -14.73 0.33
CA ILE A 182 9.23 -15.38 -0.65
C ILE A 182 8.97 -14.42 -1.83
N LEU A 183 8.60 -13.17 -1.55
CA LEU A 183 8.36 -12.15 -2.57
C LEU A 183 9.60 -11.93 -3.46
N ASP A 184 10.76 -11.74 -2.84
CA ASP A 184 12.04 -11.52 -3.51
C ASP A 184 12.44 -12.68 -4.42
N SER A 185 12.19 -13.92 -3.99
CA SER A 185 12.47 -15.12 -4.81
C SER A 185 11.63 -15.21 -6.10
N ARG A 186 10.54 -14.43 -6.19
CA ARG A 186 9.58 -14.44 -7.30
C ARG A 186 9.65 -13.19 -8.16
N VAL A 187 10.57 -12.27 -7.90
CA VAL A 187 10.76 -11.06 -8.70
C VAL A 187 11.20 -11.42 -10.13
N LEU A 188 10.55 -10.80 -11.10
CA LEU A 188 10.84 -10.88 -12.54
C LEU A 188 11.61 -9.67 -13.03
N ALA A 189 11.23 -8.48 -12.55
CA ALA A 189 11.83 -7.23 -12.95
C ALA A 189 11.72 -6.22 -11.79
N THR A 190 12.69 -5.32 -11.75
CA THR A 190 12.76 -4.23 -10.79
C THR A 190 12.93 -2.92 -11.55
N SER A 191 12.21 -1.88 -11.14
CA SER A 191 12.38 -0.54 -11.70
C SER A 191 12.27 0.50 -10.61
N PHE A 192 13.07 1.56 -10.73
CA PHE A 192 13.11 2.67 -9.77
C PHE A 192 12.50 3.92 -10.39
N SER A 193 12.00 4.81 -9.54
CA SER A 193 11.65 6.17 -9.98
C SER A 193 12.90 6.91 -10.47
N THR A 194 12.87 7.37 -11.71
CA THR A 194 14.00 8.05 -12.38
C THR A 194 13.96 9.58 -12.26
N SER A 195 12.87 10.14 -11.72
CA SER A 195 12.69 11.58 -11.52
C SER A 195 12.17 11.90 -10.13
N LEU A 196 12.52 13.08 -9.62
CA LEU A 196 11.95 13.57 -8.36
C LEU A 196 10.48 13.97 -8.56
N PRO A 197 9.60 13.72 -7.58
CA PRO A 197 8.22 14.18 -7.62
C PRO A 197 8.16 15.71 -7.49
N LYS A 198 7.11 16.32 -8.02
CA LYS A 198 6.88 17.76 -7.92
C LYS A 198 6.69 18.16 -6.46
N SER A 199 7.57 19.05 -5.98
CA SER A 199 7.38 19.72 -4.70
C SER A 199 6.26 20.75 -4.83
N THR A 200 5.17 20.58 -4.07
CA THR A 200 4.25 21.69 -3.78
C THR A 200 4.95 22.61 -2.79
N ARG A 201 5.69 23.60 -3.29
CA ARG A 201 5.95 24.82 -2.52
C ARG A 201 4.66 25.61 -2.51
N GLU A 202 3.97 25.65 -1.38
CA GLU A 202 3.06 26.76 -1.05
C GLU A 202 3.90 27.98 -0.64
#